data_AF-K1TE33-F1
#
_entry.id   AF-K1TE33-F1
#
_cell.length_a   1.000
_cell.length_b   1.000
_cell.length_c   1.000
_cell.angle_alpha   90.00
_cell.angle_beta   90.00
_cell.angle_gamma   90.00
#
_symmetry.space_group_name_H-M   'P 1'
#
loop_
_entity.id
_entity.type
_entity.pdbx_description
1 polymer ?
#
loop_
_entity_poly.entity_id
_entity_poly.type
_entity_poly.pdbx_seq_one_letter_code
_entity_poly.pdbx_strand_id
1 'polypeptide(L)'
;FQEVYYQTKKNGSAGSNLQGGVNPSQVGYGTKLGAIGQVMGQSGFTYSDSVYDCALSGDGFFQVMDEAGNIFYSRAGVFNVDNAGNLVDSNGNMVLGVSGDATGVDASSNRITFVVPEVLDNEASYSKTITYKGSTYPLTVSADTATPDGNISVGFTVGNSDYAYMSGNKLVVQLNEKNDYTNLNDLEDAVTRACENGGVSIDGVLPLHFELDTVPPAADIPATTATNTMKLDDGTTKASLTFTTVNAGEYANNYTINLRYSKNAADTTAKWSDNGLTISVCPGATVADIQTAVDKAAGSNEKYQLKVTSTDWDAANGSLETLLATDGKVGLAGGSNNFYSDMVQLLGNIKMTDGRV
;
A
#
# COMPACT_ATOMS: atom_id res chain seq x y z
N PHE A 1 -44.04 -55.07 -28.93
CA PHE A 1 -45.43 -55.32 -29.38
C PHE A 1 -46.00 -56.49 -28.59
N GLN A 2 -47.31 -56.55 -28.44
CA GLN A 2 -48.02 -57.64 -27.78
C GLN A 2 -49.17 -58.14 -28.65
N GLU A 3 -49.52 -59.41 -28.54
CA GLU A 3 -50.60 -60.01 -29.33
C GLU A 3 -51.96 -59.54 -28.83
N VAL A 4 -52.90 -59.32 -29.75
CA VAL A 4 -54.21 -58.73 -29.40
C VAL A 4 -55.13 -59.79 -28.80
N TYR A 5 -55.32 -60.90 -29.51
CA TYR A 5 -56.23 -61.97 -29.14
C TYR A 5 -56.06 -63.19 -30.05
N TYR A 6 -56.29 -64.38 -29.50
CA TYR A 6 -56.48 -65.62 -30.26
C TYR A 6 -57.91 -66.12 -30.12
N GLN A 7 -58.61 -66.32 -31.24
CA GLN A 7 -59.87 -67.07 -31.24
C GLN A 7 -59.60 -68.54 -31.51
N THR A 8 -60.00 -69.39 -30.57
CA THR A 8 -59.99 -70.84 -30.76
C THR A 8 -61.17 -71.27 -31.63
N LYS A 9 -60.87 -71.75 -32.84
CA LYS A 9 -61.85 -72.30 -33.79
C LYS A 9 -62.17 -73.77 -33.51
N LYS A 10 -61.20 -74.52 -32.96
CA LYS A 10 -61.39 -75.89 -32.45
C LYS A 10 -60.59 -76.05 -31.17
N ASN A 11 -61.25 -76.56 -30.12
CA ASN A 11 -60.57 -76.93 -28.89
C ASN A 11 -59.75 -78.20 -29.12
N GLY A 12 -58.63 -78.33 -28.40
CA GLY A 12 -57.89 -79.60 -28.40
C GLY A 12 -58.67 -80.68 -27.67
N SER A 13 -58.48 -81.94 -28.07
CA SER A 13 -59.02 -83.10 -27.35
C SER A 13 -57.96 -84.18 -27.17
N ALA A 14 -58.03 -84.89 -26.05
CA ALA A 14 -57.22 -86.08 -25.81
C ALA A 14 -57.60 -87.21 -26.79
N GLY A 15 -56.68 -88.13 -27.05
CA GLY A 15 -56.94 -89.31 -27.87
C GLY A 15 -57.84 -90.33 -27.17
N SER A 16 -58.50 -91.17 -27.96
CA SER A 16 -59.29 -92.33 -27.52
C SER A 16 -58.76 -93.62 -28.13
N ASN A 17 -59.32 -94.77 -27.75
CA ASN A 17 -58.94 -96.08 -28.30
C ASN A 17 -59.20 -96.23 -29.83
N LEU A 18 -59.90 -95.27 -30.45
CA LEU A 18 -60.26 -95.27 -31.88
C LEU A 18 -59.67 -94.10 -32.68
N GLN A 19 -59.14 -93.05 -32.03
CA GLN A 19 -58.58 -91.87 -32.71
C GLN A 19 -57.55 -91.14 -31.85
N GLY A 20 -56.46 -90.64 -32.46
CA GLY A 20 -55.45 -89.83 -31.78
C GLY A 20 -55.99 -88.46 -31.31
N GLY A 21 -55.32 -87.86 -30.33
CA GLY A 21 -55.66 -86.51 -29.85
C GLY A 21 -55.44 -85.45 -30.93
N VAL A 22 -56.24 -84.38 -30.89
CA VAL A 22 -56.13 -83.25 -31.84
C VAL A 22 -55.73 -81.98 -31.12
N ASN A 23 -54.85 -81.18 -31.75
CA ASN A 23 -54.41 -79.89 -31.22
C ASN A 23 -55.49 -78.81 -31.39
N PRO A 24 -55.54 -77.82 -30.49
CA PRO A 24 -56.40 -76.66 -30.69
C PRO A 24 -55.97 -75.89 -31.93
N SER A 25 -56.95 -75.41 -32.70
CA SER A 25 -56.72 -74.53 -33.85
C SER A 25 -57.18 -73.13 -33.49
N GLN A 26 -56.23 -72.18 -33.52
CA GLN A 26 -56.46 -70.78 -33.15
C GLN A 26 -56.11 -69.84 -34.30
N VAL A 27 -56.88 -68.76 -34.43
CA VAL A 27 -56.61 -67.64 -35.35
C VAL A 27 -56.19 -66.43 -34.52
N GLY A 28 -55.00 -65.90 -34.77
CA GLY A 28 -54.49 -64.69 -34.14
C GLY A 28 -54.97 -63.43 -34.86
N TYR A 29 -55.41 -62.42 -34.12
CA TYR A 29 -55.93 -61.14 -34.65
C TYR A 29 -54.88 -60.03 -34.78
N GLY A 30 -53.60 -60.39 -34.86
CA GLY A 30 -52.49 -59.46 -35.05
C GLY A 30 -51.88 -58.93 -33.74
N THR A 31 -51.10 -57.86 -33.85
CA THR A 31 -50.30 -57.28 -32.76
C THR A 31 -50.67 -55.82 -32.50
N LYS A 32 -50.54 -55.37 -31.25
CA LYS A 32 -50.67 -53.96 -30.83
C LYS A 32 -49.39 -53.49 -30.15
N LEU A 33 -49.21 -52.17 -30.07
CA LEU A 33 -48.12 -51.58 -29.31
C LEU A 33 -48.23 -52.02 -27.83
N GLY A 34 -47.11 -52.48 -27.28
CA GLY A 34 -47.04 -52.99 -25.91
C GLY A 34 -46.71 -51.87 -24.93
N ALA A 35 -45.50 -51.36 -25.06
CA ALA A 35 -44.99 -50.19 -24.36
C ALA A 35 -43.96 -49.49 -25.25
N ILE A 36 -43.71 -48.21 -24.98
CA ILE A 36 -42.55 -47.49 -25.50
C ILE A 36 -41.58 -47.36 -24.32
N GLY A 37 -40.37 -47.90 -24.47
CA GLY A 37 -39.29 -47.74 -23.51
C GLY A 37 -38.28 -46.73 -24.03
N GLN A 38 -37.77 -45.87 -23.15
CA GLN A 38 -36.67 -44.97 -23.48
C GLN A 38 -35.34 -45.64 -23.16
N VAL A 39 -34.39 -45.58 -24.08
CA VAL A 39 -33.01 -46.06 -23.85
C VAL A 39 -32.15 -44.85 -23.51
N MET A 40 -31.67 -44.77 -22.26
CA MET A 40 -30.90 -43.64 -21.73
C MET A 40 -29.42 -44.00 -21.48
N GLY A 41 -28.82 -44.80 -22.36
CA GLY A 41 -27.41 -45.16 -22.26
C GLY A 41 -26.48 -43.96 -22.37
N GLN A 42 -25.33 -44.01 -21.70
CA GLN A 42 -24.30 -42.96 -21.74
C GLN A 42 -23.66 -42.86 -23.13
N SER A 43 -23.55 -41.64 -23.66
CA SER A 43 -22.77 -41.34 -24.88
C SER A 43 -21.40 -40.76 -24.52
N GLY A 44 -20.52 -40.63 -25.52
CA GLY A 44 -19.22 -39.98 -25.35
C GLY A 44 -19.36 -38.49 -25.01
N PHE A 45 -18.37 -37.96 -24.28
CA PHE A 45 -18.30 -36.54 -23.93
C PHE A 45 -17.52 -35.76 -25.00
N THR A 46 -17.94 -34.53 -25.26
CA THR A 46 -17.22 -33.56 -26.09
C THR A 46 -16.84 -32.38 -25.21
N TYR A 47 -15.63 -31.84 -25.42
CA TYR A 47 -15.15 -30.67 -24.70
C TYR A 47 -15.92 -29.40 -25.11
N SER A 48 -16.16 -28.51 -24.15
CA SER A 48 -16.75 -27.17 -24.35
C SER A 48 -15.86 -26.11 -23.70
N ASP A 49 -15.79 -24.92 -24.30
CA ASP A 49 -15.06 -23.76 -23.77
C ASP A 49 -15.86 -23.01 -22.68
N SER A 50 -17.15 -23.32 -22.52
CA SER A 50 -18.01 -22.71 -21.50
C SER A 50 -17.68 -23.27 -20.11
N VAL A 51 -17.43 -22.37 -19.15
CA VAL A 51 -17.18 -22.73 -17.74
C VAL A 51 -18.44 -23.23 -17.02
N TYR A 52 -19.62 -23.02 -17.60
CA TYR A 52 -20.91 -23.40 -17.02
C TYR A 52 -21.44 -24.73 -17.57
N ASP A 53 -20.83 -25.29 -18.61
CA ASP A 53 -21.28 -26.53 -19.21
C ASP A 53 -20.87 -27.73 -18.34
N CYS A 54 -21.85 -28.59 -18.05
CA CYS A 54 -21.64 -29.78 -17.23
C CYS A 54 -22.30 -31.01 -17.85
N ALA A 55 -21.61 -32.14 -17.82
CA ALA A 55 -22.15 -33.42 -18.28
C ALA A 55 -22.12 -34.44 -17.15
N LEU A 56 -23.22 -35.18 -16.99
CA LEU A 56 -23.32 -36.25 -16.00
C LEU A 56 -22.64 -37.51 -16.52
N SER A 57 -21.71 -38.05 -15.72
CA SER A 57 -21.12 -39.37 -15.93
C SER A 57 -21.88 -40.40 -15.09
N GLY A 58 -22.72 -41.20 -15.75
CA GLY A 58 -23.57 -42.20 -15.09
C GLY A 58 -25.03 -41.77 -14.96
N ASP A 59 -25.74 -42.42 -14.03
CA ASP A 59 -27.16 -42.22 -13.79
C ASP A 59 -27.42 -40.90 -13.05
N GLY A 60 -28.46 -40.18 -13.47
CA GLY A 60 -28.86 -38.93 -12.83
C GLY A 60 -29.46 -37.90 -13.79
N PHE A 61 -30.00 -36.84 -13.20
CA PHE A 61 -30.57 -35.70 -13.91
C PHE A 61 -30.30 -34.42 -13.10
N PHE A 62 -30.12 -33.30 -13.81
CA PHE A 62 -30.21 -31.98 -13.23
C PHE A 62 -31.67 -31.65 -12.94
N GLN A 63 -31.92 -31.07 -11.77
CA GLN A 63 -33.24 -30.53 -11.42
C GLN A 63 -33.31 -29.07 -11.89
N VAL A 64 -34.37 -28.71 -12.59
CA VAL A 64 -34.64 -27.34 -13.00
C VAL A 64 -36.05 -26.92 -12.61
N MET A 65 -36.27 -25.64 -12.37
CA MET A 65 -37.56 -25.09 -11.94
C MET A 65 -38.00 -23.97 -12.88
N ASP A 66 -39.25 -24.03 -13.32
CA ASP A 66 -39.84 -22.91 -14.09
C ASP A 66 -40.24 -21.74 -13.17
N GLU A 67 -40.69 -20.63 -13.76
CA GLU A 67 -41.15 -19.46 -13.01
C GLU A 67 -42.37 -19.76 -12.13
N ALA A 68 -43.18 -20.76 -12.49
CA ALA A 68 -44.36 -21.19 -11.74
C ALA A 68 -44.04 -22.13 -10.56
N GLY A 69 -42.76 -22.54 -10.40
CA GLY A 69 -42.30 -23.41 -9.32
C GLY A 69 -42.39 -24.91 -9.62
N ASN A 70 -42.70 -25.31 -10.87
CA ASN A 70 -42.72 -26.72 -11.27
C ASN A 70 -41.29 -27.24 -11.46
N ILE A 71 -41.03 -28.45 -10.97
CA ILE A 71 -39.71 -29.10 -11.06
C ILE A 71 -39.68 -30.05 -12.25
N PHE A 72 -38.65 -29.91 -13.09
CA PHE A 72 -38.33 -30.76 -14.22
C PHE A 72 -36.95 -31.39 -14.07
N TYR A 73 -36.71 -32.44 -14.85
CA TYR A 73 -35.45 -33.19 -14.84
C TYR A 73 -34.84 -33.19 -16.24
N SER A 74 -33.57 -32.82 -16.35
CA SER A 74 -32.86 -32.73 -17.63
C SER A 74 -31.46 -33.34 -17.54
N ARG A 75 -30.98 -33.93 -18.63
CA ARG A 75 -29.55 -34.32 -18.79
C ARG A 75 -28.76 -33.30 -19.59
N ALA A 76 -29.41 -32.30 -20.16
CA ALA A 76 -28.74 -31.19 -20.83
C ALA A 76 -28.16 -30.25 -19.76
N GLY A 77 -26.84 -30.22 -19.64
CA GLY A 77 -26.14 -29.29 -18.76
C GLY A 77 -25.49 -28.14 -19.50
N VAL A 78 -26.25 -27.53 -20.43
CA VAL A 78 -25.88 -26.26 -21.07
C VAL A 78 -26.52 -25.15 -20.25
N PHE A 79 -25.71 -24.50 -19.43
CA PHE A 79 -26.18 -23.53 -18.44
C PHE A 79 -25.59 -22.13 -18.66
N ASN A 80 -26.28 -21.11 -18.15
CA ASN A 80 -25.84 -19.72 -18.16
C ASN A 80 -26.18 -19.06 -16.82
N VAL A 81 -25.61 -17.88 -16.55
CA VAL A 81 -25.94 -17.08 -15.36
C VAL A 81 -26.80 -15.88 -15.77
N ASP A 82 -27.93 -15.69 -15.10
CA ASP A 82 -28.79 -14.53 -15.32
C ASP A 82 -28.30 -13.27 -14.59
N ASN A 83 -28.93 -12.11 -14.83
CA ASN A 83 -28.56 -10.84 -14.18
C ASN A 83 -28.75 -10.83 -12.65
N ALA A 84 -29.49 -11.79 -12.10
CA ALA A 84 -29.70 -11.96 -10.67
C ALA A 84 -28.73 -13.00 -10.06
N GLY A 85 -27.80 -13.54 -10.85
CA GLY A 85 -26.81 -14.51 -10.42
C GLY A 85 -27.34 -15.95 -10.34
N ASN A 86 -28.56 -16.25 -10.82
CA ASN A 86 -29.07 -17.63 -10.85
C ASN A 86 -28.46 -18.41 -12.01
N LEU A 87 -28.12 -19.68 -11.77
CA LEU A 87 -27.80 -20.61 -12.85
C LEU A 87 -29.10 -21.03 -13.56
N VAL A 88 -29.16 -20.85 -14.88
CA VAL A 88 -30.34 -21.14 -15.71
C VAL A 88 -30.00 -22.07 -16.87
N ASP A 89 -30.96 -22.90 -17.28
CA ASP A 89 -30.87 -23.70 -18.50
C ASP A 89 -31.13 -22.88 -19.77
N SER A 90 -30.99 -23.50 -20.95
CA SER A 90 -31.23 -22.84 -22.24
C SER A 90 -32.68 -22.38 -22.46
N ASN A 91 -33.63 -22.83 -21.63
CA ASN A 91 -35.04 -22.42 -21.67
C ASN A 91 -35.36 -21.33 -20.63
N GLY A 92 -34.37 -20.90 -19.83
CA GLY A 92 -34.55 -19.93 -18.76
C GLY A 92 -35.05 -20.53 -17.43
N ASN A 93 -35.10 -21.86 -17.29
CA ASN A 93 -35.46 -22.50 -16.02
C ASN A 93 -34.28 -22.43 -15.04
N MET A 94 -34.57 -22.21 -13.77
CA MET A 94 -33.56 -22.11 -12.72
C MET A 94 -33.05 -23.49 -12.32
N VAL A 95 -31.73 -23.69 -12.34
CA VAL A 95 -31.09 -24.93 -11.90
C VAL A 95 -31.11 -25.02 -10.39
N LEU A 96 -31.53 -26.17 -9.88
CA LEU A 96 -31.62 -26.44 -8.45
C LEU A 96 -30.39 -27.20 -7.94
N GLY A 97 -30.02 -26.92 -6.70
CA GLY A 97 -28.89 -27.43 -5.96
C GLY A 97 -28.51 -26.45 -4.83
N VAL A 98 -27.70 -26.90 -3.88
CA VAL A 98 -27.23 -26.04 -2.80
C VAL A 98 -26.12 -25.11 -3.28
N SER A 99 -26.21 -23.83 -2.92
CA SER A 99 -25.19 -22.81 -3.15
C SER A 99 -24.21 -22.76 -1.95
N GLY A 100 -22.94 -23.10 -2.20
CA GLY A 100 -21.76 -22.59 -1.49
C GLY A 100 -21.56 -22.89 0.01
N ASP A 101 -20.99 -24.06 0.34
CA ASP A 101 -19.59 -24.20 0.82
C ASP A 101 -19.08 -25.56 0.34
N ALA A 102 -17.78 -25.74 0.16
CA ALA A 102 -17.23 -26.94 -0.46
C ALA A 102 -17.29 -28.22 0.41
N THR A 103 -18.04 -28.28 1.53
CA THR A 103 -17.75 -29.23 2.61
C THR A 103 -18.88 -29.85 3.46
N GLY A 104 -20.19 -29.58 3.35
CA GLY A 104 -21.08 -30.25 4.33
C GLY A 104 -22.60 -30.10 4.33
N VAL A 105 -23.26 -29.87 3.19
CA VAL A 105 -24.73 -29.77 3.13
C VAL A 105 -25.35 -30.89 2.30
N ASP A 106 -26.43 -31.50 2.80
CA ASP A 106 -27.20 -32.51 2.09
C ASP A 106 -27.85 -31.95 0.81
N ALA A 107 -28.03 -32.80 -0.20
CA ALA A 107 -28.68 -32.42 -1.45
C ALA A 107 -30.08 -31.82 -1.19
N SER A 108 -30.36 -30.65 -1.79
CA SER A 108 -31.66 -29.98 -1.68
C SER A 108 -32.14 -29.45 -3.04
N SER A 109 -33.40 -29.02 -3.09
CA SER A 109 -34.04 -28.40 -4.27
C SER A 109 -34.00 -26.87 -4.22
N ASN A 110 -33.06 -26.28 -3.48
CA ASN A 110 -32.83 -24.83 -3.48
C ASN A 110 -32.25 -24.37 -4.83
N ARG A 111 -32.27 -23.08 -5.14
CA ARG A 111 -31.71 -22.54 -6.39
C ARG A 111 -30.19 -22.37 -6.26
N ILE A 112 -29.45 -22.67 -7.32
CA ILE A 112 -28.02 -22.36 -7.37
C ILE A 112 -27.86 -20.88 -7.74
N THR A 113 -27.35 -20.09 -6.81
CA THR A 113 -27.01 -18.69 -7.01
C THR A 113 -25.50 -18.48 -6.89
N PHE A 114 -24.93 -17.76 -7.84
CA PHE A 114 -23.59 -17.21 -7.73
C PHE A 114 -23.72 -15.84 -7.07
N VAL A 115 -23.34 -15.78 -5.81
CA VAL A 115 -23.15 -14.50 -5.13
C VAL A 115 -21.77 -14.00 -5.52
N VAL A 116 -21.72 -13.02 -6.41
CA VAL A 116 -20.52 -12.18 -6.55
C VAL A 116 -20.49 -11.30 -5.30
N PRO A 117 -19.48 -11.43 -4.42
CA PRO A 117 -19.38 -10.57 -3.26
C PRO A 117 -19.35 -9.12 -3.74
N GLU A 118 -20.17 -8.25 -3.14
CA GLU A 118 -20.05 -6.82 -3.36
C GLU A 118 -18.66 -6.38 -2.90
N VAL A 119 -17.85 -5.86 -3.82
CA VAL A 119 -16.61 -5.19 -3.46
C VAL A 119 -17.02 -3.82 -2.94
N LEU A 120 -17.17 -3.71 -1.62
CA LEU A 120 -17.45 -2.44 -0.96
C LEU A 120 -16.39 -1.41 -1.35
N ASP A 121 -16.85 -0.16 -1.51
CA ASP A 121 -15.94 0.97 -1.72
C ASP A 121 -14.93 1.02 -0.56
N ASN A 122 -13.64 0.99 -0.91
CA ASN A 122 -12.55 1.12 0.04
C ASN A 122 -11.70 2.34 -0.31
N GLU A 123 -11.10 2.97 0.71
CA GLU A 123 -10.16 4.05 0.52
C GLU A 123 -8.89 3.52 -0.16
N ALA A 124 -8.40 4.26 -1.15
CA ALA A 124 -7.12 3.93 -1.77
C ALA A 124 -6.02 4.09 -0.71
N SER A 125 -5.23 3.04 -0.51
CA SER A 125 -4.17 3.05 0.50
C SER A 125 -2.87 2.43 0.00
N TYR A 126 -1.79 2.74 0.71
CA TYR A 126 -0.47 2.17 0.51
C TYR A 126 0.22 2.00 1.85
N SER A 127 0.74 0.80 2.11
CA SER A 127 1.52 0.52 3.32
C SER A 127 2.99 0.28 2.99
N LYS A 128 3.89 0.84 3.79
CA LYS A 128 5.35 0.69 3.68
C LYS A 128 5.97 0.61 5.06
N THR A 129 6.97 -0.25 5.21
CA THR A 129 7.80 -0.27 6.42
C THR A 129 8.98 0.68 6.26
N ILE A 130 9.01 1.74 7.07
CA ILE A 130 10.13 2.68 7.16
C ILE A 130 11.18 2.10 8.12
N THR A 131 12.45 2.10 7.72
CA THR A 131 13.56 1.74 8.61
C THR A 131 14.33 2.98 9.03
N TYR A 132 14.38 3.26 10.32
CA TYR A 132 15.08 4.41 10.90
C TYR A 132 15.95 3.97 12.07
N LYS A 133 17.24 4.32 12.03
CA LYS A 133 18.25 3.95 13.04
C LYS A 133 18.23 2.46 13.48
N GLY A 134 17.87 1.56 12.55
CA GLY A 134 17.80 0.11 12.79
C GLY A 134 16.46 -0.41 13.31
N SER A 135 15.52 0.47 13.63
CA SER A 135 14.13 0.13 13.99
C SER A 135 13.20 0.24 12.79
N THR A 136 12.10 -0.51 12.82
CA THR A 136 11.09 -0.55 11.75
C THR A 136 9.77 0.05 12.19
N TYR A 137 9.18 0.88 11.34
CA TYR A 137 7.94 1.61 11.59
C TYR A 137 7.01 1.38 10.39
N PRO A 138 5.97 0.54 10.52
CA PRO A 138 4.94 0.42 9.50
C PRO A 138 4.18 1.75 9.38
N LEU A 139 4.12 2.26 8.16
CA LEU A 139 3.40 3.47 7.79
C LEU A 139 2.34 3.11 6.76
N THR A 140 1.12 3.60 6.99
CA THR A 140 0.03 3.56 6.02
C THR A 140 -0.29 4.98 5.56
N VAL A 141 -0.47 5.15 4.25
CA VAL A 141 -0.96 6.38 3.64
C VAL A 141 -2.29 6.07 2.96
N SER A 142 -3.35 6.78 3.30
CA SER A 142 -4.68 6.61 2.73
C SER A 142 -5.24 7.90 2.13
N ALA A 143 -6.14 7.73 1.17
CA ALA A 143 -6.97 8.79 0.61
C ALA A 143 -8.02 9.24 1.64
N ASP A 144 -8.58 10.44 1.45
CA ASP A 144 -9.60 10.97 2.34
C ASP A 144 -10.92 10.17 2.32
N THR A 145 -11.33 9.69 1.14
CA THR A 145 -12.57 8.91 0.98
C THR A 145 -12.45 7.83 -0.08
N ALA A 146 -13.33 6.83 0.00
CA ALA A 146 -13.40 5.74 -0.97
C ALA A 146 -14.01 6.22 -2.30
N THR A 147 -13.16 6.47 -3.30
CA THR A 147 -13.57 6.92 -4.64
C THR A 147 -12.82 6.16 -5.75
N PRO A 148 -13.42 5.95 -6.94
CA PRO A 148 -12.72 5.34 -8.09
C PRO A 148 -11.50 6.15 -8.55
N ASP A 149 -11.52 7.46 -8.32
CA ASP A 149 -10.44 8.39 -8.62
C ASP A 149 -9.31 8.35 -7.56
N GLY A 150 -9.50 7.55 -6.50
CA GLY A 150 -8.55 7.28 -5.42
C GLY A 150 -7.23 6.66 -5.88
N ASN A 151 -7.24 5.93 -7.00
CA ASN A 151 -6.13 5.14 -7.49
C ASN A 151 -5.08 6.01 -8.20
N ILE A 152 -4.20 6.62 -7.40
CA ILE A 152 -3.16 7.55 -7.87
C ILE A 152 -1.75 7.14 -7.41
N SER A 153 -0.74 7.57 -8.16
CA SER A 153 0.65 7.54 -7.69
C SER A 153 1.00 8.86 -7.01
N VAL A 154 1.53 8.82 -5.79
CA VAL A 154 2.03 10.01 -5.09
C VAL A 154 3.55 9.92 -4.97
N GLY A 155 4.26 10.96 -5.37
CA GLY A 155 5.71 11.06 -5.25
C GLY A 155 6.12 12.15 -4.28
N PHE A 156 6.84 11.79 -3.22
CA PHE A 156 7.39 12.73 -2.26
C PHE A 156 8.83 13.09 -2.61
N THR A 157 9.14 14.38 -2.56
CA THR A 157 10.48 14.93 -2.81
C THR A 157 10.78 16.04 -1.80
N VAL A 158 12.06 16.26 -1.50
CA VAL A 158 12.50 17.39 -0.67
C VAL A 158 13.03 18.51 -1.57
N GLY A 159 12.73 19.76 -1.20
CA GLY A 159 13.21 20.94 -1.92
C GLY A 159 13.17 22.20 -1.06
N ASN A 160 13.24 23.38 -1.70
CA ASN A 160 13.34 24.66 -0.99
C ASN A 160 11.98 25.29 -0.61
N SER A 161 10.87 24.64 -0.96
CA SER A 161 9.52 25.15 -0.78
C SER A 161 8.49 24.03 -0.81
N ASP A 162 7.38 24.24 -0.11
CA ASP A 162 6.19 23.38 -0.15
C ASP A 162 5.41 23.64 -1.44
N TYR A 163 5.42 22.71 -2.39
CA TYR A 163 4.74 22.83 -3.68
C TYR A 163 4.37 21.46 -4.26
N ALA A 164 3.16 21.33 -4.80
CA ALA A 164 2.73 20.12 -5.48
C ALA A 164 2.25 20.38 -6.90
N TYR A 165 2.34 19.39 -7.77
CA TYR A 165 1.80 19.46 -9.12
C TYR A 165 1.41 18.07 -9.64
N MET A 166 0.54 18.06 -10.64
CA MET A 166 0.13 16.85 -11.33
C MET A 166 1.01 16.58 -12.56
N SER A 167 1.51 15.35 -12.68
CA SER A 167 2.22 14.85 -13.85
C SER A 167 1.50 13.60 -14.38
N GLY A 168 0.51 13.80 -15.25
CA GLY A 168 -0.42 12.74 -15.64
C GLY A 168 -1.25 12.25 -14.43
N ASN A 169 -1.27 10.94 -14.18
CA ASN A 169 -1.92 10.33 -13.01
C ASN A 169 -0.99 10.22 -11.78
N LYS A 170 -0.05 11.16 -11.65
CA LYS A 170 0.90 11.19 -10.55
C LYS A 170 0.87 12.56 -9.86
N LEU A 171 0.53 12.57 -8.59
CA LEU A 171 0.71 13.70 -7.70
C LEU A 171 2.18 13.76 -7.28
N VAL A 172 2.88 14.85 -7.55
CA VAL A 172 4.24 15.08 -7.05
C VAL A 172 4.17 16.13 -5.97
N VAL A 173 4.53 15.77 -4.74
CA VAL A 173 4.57 16.65 -3.57
C VAL A 173 6.03 16.94 -3.24
N GLN A 174 6.40 18.21 -3.31
CA GLN A 174 7.68 18.71 -2.83
C GLN A 174 7.47 19.37 -1.47
N LEU A 175 8.20 18.90 -0.46
CA LEU A 175 8.17 19.45 0.89
C LEU A 175 9.46 20.22 1.16
N ASN A 176 9.35 21.33 1.88
CA ASN A 176 10.48 22.18 2.23
C ASN A 176 11.42 21.46 3.19
N GLU A 177 12.71 21.38 2.84
CA GLU A 177 13.77 20.78 3.67
C GLU A 177 14.05 21.55 4.96
N LYS A 178 13.57 22.80 5.05
CA LYS A 178 13.80 23.68 6.19
C LYS A 178 12.70 23.61 7.25
N ASN A 179 11.54 23.04 6.93
CA ASN A 179 10.45 22.91 7.89
C ASN A 179 10.78 21.79 8.89
N ASP A 180 10.52 22.04 10.17
CA ASP A 180 10.69 21.03 11.22
C ASP A 180 9.35 20.31 11.44
N TYR A 181 9.28 19.05 11.03
CA TYR A 181 8.09 18.22 11.22
C TYR A 181 8.23 17.43 12.52
N THR A 182 7.36 17.66 13.50
CA THR A 182 7.47 17.04 14.83
C THR A 182 6.46 15.91 15.06
N ASN A 183 5.48 15.76 14.18
CA ASN A 183 4.45 14.74 14.23
C ASN A 183 3.85 14.49 12.82
N LEU A 184 2.98 13.49 12.69
CA LEU A 184 2.32 13.16 11.41
C LEU A 184 1.38 14.27 10.93
N ASN A 185 0.68 14.96 11.83
CA ASN A 185 -0.21 16.06 11.45
C ASN A 185 0.58 17.22 10.83
N ASP A 186 1.79 17.53 11.35
CA ASP A 186 2.66 18.55 10.75
C ASP A 186 3.03 18.18 9.30
N LEU A 187 3.19 16.88 9.02
CA LEU A 187 3.46 16.36 7.69
C LEU A 187 2.22 16.42 6.79
N GLU A 188 1.06 16.01 7.29
CA GLU A 188 -0.23 16.12 6.59
C GLU A 188 -0.57 17.56 6.22
N ASP A 189 -0.39 18.48 7.17
CA ASP A 189 -0.55 19.92 6.95
C ASP A 189 0.44 20.42 5.89
N ALA A 190 1.67 19.90 5.86
CA ALA A 190 2.66 20.27 4.85
C ALA A 190 2.30 19.77 3.46
N VAL A 191 1.80 18.53 3.35
CA VAL A 191 1.28 17.97 2.10
C VAL A 191 0.09 18.79 1.61
N THR A 192 -0.83 19.14 2.52
CA THR A 192 -2.00 19.97 2.22
C THR A 192 -1.58 21.34 1.73
N ARG A 193 -0.70 22.04 2.46
CA ARG A 193 -0.13 23.33 2.04
C ARG A 193 0.58 23.24 0.69
N ALA A 194 1.33 22.17 0.43
CA ALA A 194 1.98 21.97 -0.86
C ALA A 194 0.97 21.84 -2.00
N CYS A 195 -0.13 21.12 -1.78
CA CYS A 195 -1.23 21.00 -2.75
C CYS A 195 -1.94 22.35 -2.98
N GLU A 196 -2.22 23.11 -1.92
CA GLU A 196 -2.80 24.45 -2.00
C GLU A 196 -1.90 25.42 -2.77
N ASN A 197 -0.59 25.46 -2.45
CA ASN A 197 0.39 26.27 -3.17
C ASN A 197 0.53 25.85 -4.64
N GLY A 198 0.34 24.56 -4.91
CA GLY A 198 0.32 23.96 -6.24
C GLY A 198 -0.94 24.22 -7.04
N GLY A 199 -2.03 24.66 -6.39
CA GLY A 199 -3.36 24.69 -6.98
C GLY A 199 -3.92 23.31 -7.33
N VAL A 200 -3.45 22.26 -6.65
CA VAL A 200 -3.87 20.88 -6.89
C VAL A 200 -4.97 20.51 -5.90
N SER A 201 -6.12 20.09 -6.43
CA SER A 201 -7.22 19.53 -5.66
C SER A 201 -7.70 18.27 -6.37
N ILE A 202 -7.76 17.17 -5.63
CA ILE A 202 -8.17 15.86 -6.14
C ILE A 202 -9.26 15.37 -5.19
N ASP A 203 -10.50 15.44 -5.66
CA ASP A 203 -11.66 15.12 -4.85
C ASP A 203 -11.59 13.67 -4.35
N GLY A 204 -11.87 13.49 -3.06
CA GLY A 204 -11.77 12.21 -2.37
C GLY A 204 -10.37 11.63 -2.16
N VAL A 205 -9.31 12.22 -2.72
CA VAL A 205 -7.92 11.81 -2.45
C VAL A 205 -7.26 12.69 -1.40
N LEU A 206 -7.44 14.01 -1.50
CA LEU A 206 -6.83 14.99 -0.60
C LEU A 206 -7.84 15.45 0.47
N PRO A 207 -7.42 15.63 1.74
CA PRO A 207 -6.05 15.47 2.24
C PRO A 207 -5.62 14.00 2.34
N LEU A 208 -4.31 13.74 2.24
CA LEU A 208 -3.77 12.41 2.51
C LEU A 208 -3.66 12.20 4.01
N HIS A 209 -4.07 11.03 4.49
CA HIS A 209 -3.93 10.63 5.89
C HIS A 209 -2.74 9.70 6.06
N PHE A 210 -1.96 9.91 7.12
CA PHE A 210 -0.79 9.12 7.46
C PHE A 210 -0.99 8.49 8.83
N GLU A 211 -0.76 7.18 8.91
CA GLU A 211 -0.84 6.44 10.17
C GLU A 211 0.44 5.64 10.40
N LEU A 212 1.00 5.77 11.61
CA LEU A 212 2.10 4.95 12.08
C LEU A 212 1.60 3.97 13.14
N ASP A 213 1.79 2.68 12.89
CA ASP A 213 1.45 1.62 13.85
C ASP A 213 2.24 1.76 15.16
N THR A 214 3.46 2.30 15.07
CA THR A 214 4.35 2.51 16.20
C THR A 214 4.93 3.93 16.18
N VAL A 215 4.75 4.64 17.29
CA VAL A 215 5.32 5.98 17.45
C VAL A 215 6.83 5.88 17.68
N PRO A 216 7.66 6.71 17.02
CA PRO A 216 9.10 6.75 17.26
C PRO A 216 9.44 7.19 18.70
N PRO A 217 10.63 6.82 19.23
CA PRO A 217 11.06 7.26 20.55
C PRO A 217 11.09 8.79 20.66
N ALA A 218 10.70 9.33 21.83
CA ALA A 218 10.63 10.78 22.05
C ALA A 218 11.96 11.52 21.80
N ALA A 219 13.10 10.84 21.92
CA ALA A 219 14.42 11.40 21.64
C ALA A 219 14.70 11.62 20.15
N ASP A 220 13.96 10.96 19.26
CA ASP A 220 14.11 11.07 17.80
C ASP A 220 13.08 12.02 17.16
N ILE A 221 12.16 12.57 17.96
CA ILE A 221 11.12 13.51 17.51
C ILE A 221 11.67 14.93 17.27
N PRO A 222 12.53 15.50 18.12
CA PRO A 222 13.13 16.82 17.84
C PRO A 222 14.42 16.67 17.03
N ALA A 223 14.64 17.60 16.09
CA ALA A 223 15.94 17.74 15.44
C ALA A 223 16.97 18.32 16.44
N THR A 224 18.23 17.95 16.31
CA THR A 224 19.31 18.43 17.19
C THR A 224 20.26 19.36 16.45
N THR A 225 20.70 20.43 17.12
CA THR A 225 21.74 21.33 16.63
C THR A 225 23.11 20.70 16.84
N ALA A 226 23.98 20.73 15.83
CA ALA A 226 25.37 20.33 16.04
C ALA A 226 26.07 21.36 16.92
N THR A 227 26.80 20.89 17.93
CA THR A 227 27.46 21.77 18.89
C THR A 227 28.80 21.19 19.32
N ASN A 228 29.81 22.05 19.50
CA ASN A 228 31.03 21.66 20.18
C ASN A 228 31.71 22.85 20.85
N THR A 229 32.40 22.58 21.95
CA THR A 229 33.15 23.56 22.73
C THR A 229 34.63 23.32 22.52
N MET A 230 35.29 24.28 21.88
CA MET A 230 36.74 24.35 21.86
C MET A 230 37.23 24.87 23.21
N LYS A 231 38.11 24.12 23.86
CA LYS A 231 38.77 24.53 25.10
C LYS A 231 40.20 24.94 24.78
N LEU A 232 40.60 26.11 25.24
CA LEU A 232 41.93 26.68 25.12
C LEU A 232 42.54 26.79 26.51
N ASP A 233 43.74 26.26 26.70
CA ASP A 233 44.43 26.21 27.99
C ASP A 233 45.93 26.32 27.73
N ASP A 234 46.56 27.37 28.27
CA ASP A 234 48.01 27.55 28.21
C ASP A 234 48.71 27.14 29.52
N GLY A 235 47.96 26.52 30.45
CA GLY A 235 48.39 26.14 31.79
C GLY A 235 48.17 27.21 32.85
N THR A 236 47.97 28.47 32.47
CA THR A 236 47.77 29.61 33.39
C THR A 236 46.42 30.29 33.17
N THR A 237 46.03 30.47 31.91
CA THR A 237 44.79 31.07 31.44
C THR A 237 43.97 29.98 30.75
N LYS A 238 42.64 30.01 30.94
CA LYS A 238 41.72 29.09 30.27
C LYS A 238 40.59 29.89 29.66
N ALA A 239 40.20 29.52 28.44
CA ALA A 239 39.06 30.09 27.75
C ALA A 239 38.38 29.01 26.92
N SER A 240 37.09 29.17 26.68
CA SER A 240 36.30 28.25 25.86
C SER A 240 35.48 29.02 24.83
N LEU A 241 35.30 28.43 23.65
CA LEU A 241 34.37 28.92 22.64
C LEU A 241 33.48 27.77 22.23
N THR A 242 32.18 27.95 22.43
CA THR A 242 31.16 27.00 22.00
C THR A 242 30.57 27.48 20.69
N PHE A 243 30.58 26.59 19.72
CA PHE A 243 30.00 26.81 18.40
C PHE A 243 28.78 25.90 18.27
N THR A 244 27.64 26.48 17.97
CA THR A 244 26.36 25.76 17.81
C THR A 244 25.74 26.16 16.49
N THR A 245 25.22 25.21 15.71
CA THR A 245 24.47 25.56 14.49
C THR A 245 23.22 26.34 14.84
N VAL A 246 22.89 27.33 14.01
CA VAL A 246 21.64 28.09 14.18
C VAL A 246 20.44 27.19 13.84
N ASN A 247 20.55 26.40 12.77
CA ASN A 247 19.52 25.47 12.35
C ASN A 247 19.81 24.05 12.88
N ALA A 248 18.78 23.36 13.37
CA ALA A 248 18.85 21.97 13.81
C ALA A 248 18.88 21.02 12.60
N GLY A 249 19.45 19.84 12.76
CA GLY A 249 19.64 18.86 11.68
C GLY A 249 21.11 18.46 11.48
N GLU A 250 21.37 17.59 10.51
CA GLU A 250 22.73 17.05 10.23
C GLU A 250 23.68 18.03 9.52
N TYR A 251 23.30 19.30 9.35
CA TYR A 251 23.98 20.28 8.50
C TYR A 251 25.49 20.41 8.73
N ALA A 252 25.95 20.25 9.98
CA ALA A 252 27.30 20.60 10.40
C ALA A 252 28.13 19.44 10.97
N ASN A 253 27.67 18.19 10.86
CA ASN A 253 28.38 17.03 11.46
C ASN A 253 29.82 16.84 10.93
N ASN A 254 30.13 17.44 9.77
CA ASN A 254 31.45 17.39 9.15
C ASN A 254 32.19 18.72 9.22
N TYR A 255 31.66 19.73 9.92
CA TYR A 255 32.28 21.04 9.99
C TYR A 255 33.51 21.01 10.88
N THR A 256 34.55 21.69 10.42
CA THR A 256 35.79 21.88 11.14
C THR A 256 36.00 23.37 11.35
N ILE A 257 36.14 23.79 12.59
CA ILE A 257 36.37 25.17 12.96
C ILE A 257 37.83 25.30 13.38
N ASN A 258 38.56 26.18 12.69
CA ASN A 258 39.96 26.47 12.93
C ASN A 258 40.07 27.91 13.41
N LEU A 259 40.73 28.12 14.54
CA LEU A 259 41.02 29.43 15.09
C LEU A 259 42.51 29.70 15.00
N ARG A 260 42.85 30.87 14.45
CA ARG A 260 44.23 31.33 14.27
C ARG A 260 44.39 32.71 14.88
N TYR A 261 45.49 32.92 15.58
CA TYR A 261 45.86 34.26 16.03
C TYR A 261 46.60 35.03 14.94
N SER A 262 46.24 36.30 14.75
CA SER A 262 46.95 37.20 13.84
C SER A 262 47.33 38.50 14.54
N LYS A 263 48.59 38.56 15.00
CA LYS A 263 49.14 39.67 15.82
C LYS A 263 49.00 41.06 15.19
N ASN A 264 49.07 41.15 13.87
CA ASN A 264 49.06 42.42 13.14
C ASN A 264 47.73 42.69 12.42
N ALA A 265 46.71 41.84 12.60
CA ALA A 265 45.40 42.07 12.00
C ALA A 265 44.67 43.20 12.71
N ALA A 266 44.07 44.11 11.94
CA ALA A 266 43.22 45.18 12.46
C ALA A 266 41.83 44.65 12.87
N ASP A 267 41.32 43.65 12.14
CA ASP A 267 39.97 43.10 12.33
C ASP A 267 40.00 41.58 12.44
N THR A 268 39.07 41.03 13.22
CA THR A 268 38.78 39.59 13.20
C THR A 268 38.02 39.23 11.93
N THR A 269 38.49 38.22 11.20
CA THR A 269 37.89 37.80 9.94
C THR A 269 37.65 36.30 9.94
N ALA A 270 36.61 35.84 9.24
CA ALA A 270 36.35 34.42 9.07
C ALA A 270 36.12 34.10 7.59
N LYS A 271 36.47 32.88 7.21
CA LYS A 271 36.29 32.39 5.84
C LYS A 271 35.95 30.91 5.85
N TRP A 272 34.92 30.54 5.10
CA TRP A 272 34.63 29.15 4.77
C TRP A 272 35.48 28.67 3.60
N SER A 273 36.00 27.47 3.72
CA SER A 273 36.58 26.67 2.64
C SER A 273 35.95 25.28 2.75
N ASP A 274 34.99 24.99 1.89
CA ASP A 274 34.15 23.79 1.95
C ASP A 274 33.48 23.64 3.33
N ASN A 275 33.86 22.61 4.09
CA ASN A 275 33.36 22.33 5.45
C ASN A 275 34.27 22.91 6.55
N GLY A 276 35.33 23.63 6.18
CA GLY A 276 36.28 24.24 7.10
C GLY A 276 36.03 25.72 7.29
N LEU A 277 35.61 26.14 8.49
CA LEU A 277 35.60 27.54 8.90
C LEU A 277 36.97 27.90 9.46
N THR A 278 37.64 28.89 8.89
CA THR A 278 38.86 29.47 9.46
C THR A 278 38.58 30.86 9.98
N ILE A 279 38.77 31.08 11.29
CA ILE A 279 38.60 32.36 11.97
C ILE A 279 39.98 32.87 12.34
N SER A 280 40.36 34.02 11.78
CA SER A 280 41.56 34.76 12.12
C SER A 280 41.21 35.83 13.15
N VAL A 281 41.65 35.63 14.38
CA VAL A 281 41.35 36.48 15.53
C VAL A 281 42.43 37.55 15.70
N CYS A 282 42.02 38.82 15.78
CA CYS A 282 42.92 39.95 16.03
C CYS A 282 43.19 40.14 17.53
N PRO A 283 44.21 40.91 17.92
CA PRO A 283 44.45 41.24 19.33
C PRO A 283 43.23 41.95 19.95
N GLY A 284 42.81 41.52 21.14
CA GLY A 284 41.71 42.14 21.89
C GLY A 284 40.29 41.81 21.37
N ALA A 285 40.15 40.86 20.45
CA ALA A 285 38.84 40.47 19.91
C ALA A 285 37.89 39.91 20.98
N THR A 286 36.65 40.39 20.98
CA THR A 286 35.56 39.88 21.81
C THR A 286 34.85 38.70 21.13
N VAL A 287 34.02 37.96 21.87
CA VAL A 287 33.12 36.94 21.29
C VAL A 287 32.17 37.57 20.26
N ALA A 288 31.77 38.84 20.46
CA ALA A 288 30.91 39.54 19.53
C ALA A 288 31.63 39.86 18.20
N ASP A 289 32.92 40.18 18.23
CA ASP A 289 33.72 40.39 17.02
C ASP A 289 33.87 39.08 16.24
N ILE A 290 34.07 37.96 16.96
CA ILE A 290 34.11 36.61 16.37
C ILE A 290 32.75 36.25 15.76
N GLN A 291 31.64 36.45 16.48
CA GLN A 291 30.29 36.21 15.98
C GLN A 291 30.03 37.01 14.70
N THR A 292 30.36 38.31 14.71
CA THR A 292 30.19 39.18 13.54
C THR A 292 31.00 38.70 12.34
N ALA A 293 32.24 38.24 12.56
CA ALA A 293 33.07 37.69 11.50
C ALA A 293 32.48 36.39 10.92
N VAL A 294 31.97 35.51 11.79
CA VAL A 294 31.31 34.25 11.41
C VAL A 294 30.04 34.50 10.61
N ASP A 295 29.18 35.42 11.06
CA ASP A 295 27.94 35.79 10.36
C ASP A 295 28.23 36.39 8.98
N LYS A 296 29.24 37.26 8.90
CA LYS A 296 29.69 37.83 7.63
C LYS A 296 30.22 36.76 6.67
N ALA A 297 30.91 35.73 7.20
CA ALA A 297 31.40 34.62 6.39
C ALA A 297 30.28 33.68 5.93
N ALA A 298 29.22 33.51 6.72
CA ALA A 298 28.05 32.71 6.36
C ALA A 298 27.16 33.40 5.32
N GLY A 299 27.00 34.72 5.42
CA GLY A 299 26.12 35.50 4.55
C GLY A 299 24.66 35.03 4.65
N SER A 300 24.02 34.80 3.50
CA SER A 300 22.66 34.25 3.42
C SER A 300 22.60 32.72 3.41
N ASN A 301 23.74 32.03 3.54
CA ASN A 301 23.76 30.58 3.56
C ASN A 301 23.46 30.07 4.97
N GLU A 302 22.21 29.65 5.17
CA GLU A 302 21.68 29.10 6.43
C GLU A 302 22.47 27.87 6.95
N LYS A 303 23.13 27.12 6.07
CA LYS A 303 23.96 25.97 6.47
C LYS A 303 25.23 26.42 7.23
N TYR A 304 25.74 27.60 6.91
CA TYR A 304 26.96 28.16 7.51
C TYR A 304 26.70 29.08 8.70
N GLN A 305 25.44 29.31 9.06
CA GLN A 305 25.08 30.13 10.20
C GLN A 305 25.38 29.39 11.51
N LEU A 306 26.24 29.98 12.32
CA LEU A 306 26.68 29.44 13.61
C LEU A 306 26.54 30.50 14.68
N LYS A 307 26.14 30.06 15.87
CA LYS A 307 26.16 30.85 17.11
C LYS A 307 27.42 30.52 17.88
N VAL A 308 28.17 31.55 18.26
CA VAL A 308 29.39 31.50 19.05
C VAL A 308 29.10 32.05 20.43
N THR A 309 29.37 31.26 21.46
CA THR A 309 29.19 31.67 22.86
C THR A 309 30.41 31.31 23.68
N SER A 310 30.60 32.01 24.79
CA SER A 310 31.60 31.70 25.79
C SER A 310 31.16 32.23 27.14
N THR A 311 31.63 31.58 28.21
CA THR A 311 31.45 32.04 29.59
C THR A 311 32.74 32.58 30.21
N ASP A 312 33.88 32.37 29.56
CA ASP A 312 35.22 32.59 30.09
C ASP A 312 36.16 33.30 29.08
N TRP A 313 35.64 33.73 27.92
CA TRP A 313 36.34 34.57 26.96
C TRP A 313 36.30 36.04 27.37
N ASP A 314 37.36 36.50 28.05
CA ASP A 314 37.53 37.91 28.39
C ASP A 314 38.49 38.60 27.41
N ALA A 315 38.00 39.66 26.77
CA ALA A 315 38.77 40.51 25.85
C ALA A 315 39.90 41.29 26.54
N ALA A 316 39.91 41.35 27.88
CA ALA A 316 40.97 41.99 28.66
C ALA A 316 42.25 41.15 28.80
N ASN A 317 42.27 39.90 28.35
CA ASN A 317 43.45 39.05 28.47
C ASN A 317 44.48 39.34 27.37
N GLY A 318 45.58 39.99 27.75
CA GLY A 318 46.83 40.01 26.98
C GLY A 318 47.41 38.61 26.69
N SER A 319 46.80 37.55 27.25
CA SER A 319 47.11 36.14 27.02
C SER A 319 46.49 35.54 25.76
N LEU A 320 45.68 36.29 24.99
CA LEU A 320 45.09 35.79 23.72
C LEU A 320 46.16 35.32 22.73
N GLU A 321 47.28 36.05 22.64
CA GLU A 321 48.44 35.66 21.84
C GLU A 321 49.01 34.31 22.30
N THR A 322 49.05 34.06 23.62
CA THR A 322 49.54 32.80 24.20
C THR A 322 48.55 31.64 24.04
N LEU A 323 47.26 31.89 24.29
CA LEU A 323 46.16 30.91 24.20
C LEU A 323 45.92 30.42 22.77
N LEU A 324 46.15 31.29 21.78
CA LEU A 324 45.97 30.99 20.35
C LEU A 324 47.31 30.99 19.58
N ALA A 325 48.45 30.92 20.29
CA ALA A 325 49.78 30.78 19.66
C ALA A 325 49.87 29.52 18.80
N THR A 326 49.06 28.51 19.13
CA THR A 326 48.87 27.31 18.32
C THR A 326 47.46 27.33 17.73
N ASP A 327 47.32 26.99 16.45
CA ASP A 327 46.03 26.89 15.78
C ASP A 327 45.09 25.95 16.55
N GLY A 328 43.97 26.50 17.04
CA GLY A 328 42.92 25.74 17.69
C GLY A 328 42.02 25.08 16.63
N LYS A 329 41.64 23.82 16.83
CA LYS A 329 40.77 23.09 15.89
C LYS A 329 39.71 22.29 16.63
N VAL A 330 38.44 22.44 16.24
CA VAL A 330 37.33 21.65 16.76
C VAL A 330 36.40 21.22 15.62
N GLY A 331 35.88 19.99 15.67
CA GLY A 331 34.83 19.53 14.76
C GLY A 331 33.46 19.71 15.39
N LEU A 332 32.44 20.12 14.64
CA LEU A 332 31.06 20.10 15.14
C LEU A 332 30.51 18.67 15.06
N ALA A 333 29.68 18.29 16.03
CA ALA A 333 29.06 16.96 16.09
C ALA A 333 27.69 17.03 16.77
N GLY A 334 26.93 15.93 16.64
CA GLY A 334 25.65 15.74 17.34
C GLY A 334 24.44 16.43 16.69
N GLY A 335 24.60 16.99 15.49
CA GLY A 335 23.45 17.43 14.70
C GLY A 335 22.75 16.23 14.09
N SER A 336 21.43 16.16 14.17
CA SER A 336 20.63 15.07 13.63
C SER A 336 19.28 15.61 13.20
N ASN A 337 18.79 15.16 12.06
CA ASN A 337 17.42 15.41 11.67
C ASN A 337 16.47 14.64 12.59
N ASN A 338 15.22 15.07 12.62
CA ASN A 338 14.19 14.32 13.30
C ASN A 338 13.66 13.15 12.43
N PHE A 339 12.96 12.22 13.08
CA PHE A 339 12.36 11.05 12.43
C PHE A 339 11.45 11.41 11.24
N TYR A 340 10.55 12.38 11.38
CA TYR A 340 9.55 12.71 10.37
C TYR A 340 10.16 13.41 9.15
N SER A 341 11.14 14.29 9.36
CA SER A 341 11.91 14.96 8.31
C SER A 341 12.71 13.97 7.46
N ASP A 342 13.33 12.96 8.08
CA ASP A 342 14.00 11.90 7.33
C ASP A 342 13.00 10.95 6.66
N MET A 343 11.83 10.72 7.26
CA MET A 343 10.76 9.91 6.67
C MET A 343 10.29 10.47 5.32
N VAL A 344 10.23 11.80 5.14
CA VAL A 344 9.88 12.42 3.85
C VAL A 344 10.77 11.92 2.72
N GLN A 345 12.07 11.80 2.96
CA GLN A 345 13.02 11.28 1.97
C GLN A 345 12.83 9.78 1.73
N LEU A 346 12.44 9.05 2.77
CA LEU A 346 12.23 7.61 2.72
C LEU A 346 10.92 7.21 2.05
N LEU A 347 9.90 8.07 2.03
CA LEU A 347 8.60 7.81 1.39
C LEU A 347 8.76 7.52 -0.10
N GLY A 348 9.43 8.41 -0.84
CA GLY A 348 9.67 8.27 -2.27
C GLY A 348 8.36 8.23 -3.08
N ASN A 349 8.27 7.33 -4.07
CA ASN A 349 7.04 7.15 -4.85
C ASN A 349 6.18 6.03 -4.25
N ILE A 350 4.92 6.34 -3.95
CA ILE A 350 3.90 5.43 -3.48
C ILE A 350 2.80 5.27 -4.54
N LYS A 351 2.20 4.08 -4.62
CA LYS A 351 1.07 3.81 -5.51
C LYS A 351 -0.09 3.37 -4.64
N MET A 352 -1.08 4.23 -4.51
CA MET A 352 -2.28 3.97 -3.72
C MET A 352 -3.29 3.21 -4.59
N THR A 353 -3.93 2.21 -3.99
CA THR A 353 -4.96 1.40 -4.65
C THR A 353 -6.08 1.08 -3.67
N ASP A 354 -7.32 1.16 -4.14
CA ASP A 354 -8.53 0.76 -3.41
C ASP A 354 -8.79 -0.76 -3.49
N GLY A 355 -7.96 -1.49 -4.26
CA GLY A 355 -8.07 -2.94 -4.43
C GLY A 355 -9.04 -3.38 -5.52
N ARG A 356 -9.71 -2.45 -6.21
CA ARG A 356 -10.52 -2.73 -7.39
C ARG A 356 -9.60 -2.85 -8.62
N VAL A 357 -9.71 -3.96 -9.35
CA VAL A 357 -8.89 -4.26 -10.55
C VAL A 357 -9.65 -3.93 -11.82
#